data_AF-A0A9Q5FP10-F1
#
_entry.id   AF-A0A9Q5FP10-F1
#
_cell.length_a   1.000
_cell.length_b   1.000
_cell.length_c   1.000
_cell.angle_alpha   90.00
_cell.angle_beta   90.00
_cell.angle_gamma   90.00
#
_symmetry.space_group_name_H-M   'P 1'
#
loop_
_entity.id
_entity.type
_entity.pdbx_description
1 polymer ?
#
loop_
_entity_poly.entity_id
_entity_poly.type
_entity_poly.pdbx_seq_one_letter_code
_entity_poly.pdbx_strand_id
1 'polypeptide(L)'
;MMPKSVKSQQLVLVDYENIGKIDLSLLDASYRAIIFVGAKQNTPKASRKSSTAHRFSRVDFQKIEGVGKNALDFHIAFQLGRTFETAPETQCIVLSKDKGFDPLLAFLNKNGMACQRIEALDELLPVERPEPVQQAPEYACTRCGKASCVEHLGGQWCSHCGHFSRSPDPQQMPSLQAKYRETTKESYGYVPLLSTCAWCHQRTDMSGGIYDDGEWMCPGCISRYAR
;
A
#
# COMPACT_ATOMS: atom_id res chain seq x y z
N MET A 1 29.67 16.27 -10.26
CA MET A 1 28.32 16.61 -9.75
C MET A 1 27.84 15.44 -8.92
N MET A 2 27.80 15.58 -7.60
CA MET A 2 27.30 14.52 -6.72
C MET A 2 25.76 14.49 -6.77
N PRO A 3 25.11 13.32 -6.80
CA PRO A 3 23.66 13.28 -6.70
C PRO A 3 23.26 13.84 -5.33
N LYS A 4 22.42 14.88 -5.34
CA LYS A 4 21.80 15.41 -4.12
C LYS A 4 21.05 14.24 -3.48
N SER A 5 21.47 13.84 -2.28
CA SER A 5 20.77 12.85 -1.45
C SER A 5 19.32 13.32 -1.29
N VAL A 6 18.40 12.63 -1.97
CA VAL A 6 16.96 12.81 -1.79
C VAL A 6 16.68 12.34 -0.36
N LYS A 7 16.53 13.27 0.58
CA LYS A 7 16.08 12.93 1.93
C LYS A 7 14.70 12.31 1.80
N SER A 8 14.58 11.02 2.11
CA SER A 8 13.30 10.33 2.27
C SER A 8 12.48 11.10 3.29
N GLN A 9 11.38 11.72 2.84
CA GLN A 9 10.45 12.40 3.73
C GLN A 9 9.60 11.34 4.41
N GLN A 10 9.69 11.29 5.74
CA GLN A 10 8.88 10.38 6.56
C GLN A 10 7.75 11.17 7.20
N LEU A 11 6.52 10.69 7.04
CA LEU A 11 5.33 11.31 7.61
C LEU A 11 4.72 10.40 8.67
N VAL A 12 4.58 10.91 9.89
CA VAL A 12 3.92 10.22 11.00
C VAL A 12 2.51 10.78 11.17
N LEU A 13 1.49 9.93 11.05
CA LEU A 13 0.09 10.23 11.23
C LEU A 13 -0.33 9.64 12.59
N VAL A 14 -0.60 10.51 13.55
CA VAL A 14 -0.82 10.10 14.93
C VAL A 14 -2.31 10.10 15.24
N ASP A 15 -2.81 8.93 15.63
CA ASP A 15 -4.12 8.77 16.25
C ASP A 15 -4.01 9.12 17.73
N TYR A 16 -4.29 10.39 18.06
CA TYR A 16 -4.19 10.84 19.44
C TYR A 16 -5.28 10.26 20.34
N GLU A 17 -6.43 9.85 19.77
CA GLU A 17 -7.52 9.26 20.53
C GLU A 17 -7.09 7.95 21.19
N ASN A 18 -6.33 7.15 20.45
CA ASN A 18 -5.84 5.86 20.88
C ASN A 18 -4.55 5.92 21.73
N ILE A 19 -3.65 6.86 21.41
CA ILE A 19 -2.32 6.96 22.04
C ILE A 19 -2.33 7.78 23.34
N GLY A 20 -3.12 8.85 23.39
CA GLY A 20 -3.38 9.68 24.59
C GLY A 20 -2.21 10.54 25.10
N LYS A 21 -0.95 10.10 25.00
CA LYS A 21 0.26 10.89 25.30
C LYS A 21 1.37 10.54 24.31
N ILE A 22 2.00 11.55 23.72
CA ILE A 22 3.07 11.37 22.75
C ILE A 22 4.29 12.21 23.11
N ASP A 23 5.47 11.59 23.09
CA ASP A 23 6.75 12.28 23.21
C ASP A 23 7.43 12.39 21.85
N LEU A 24 7.22 13.53 21.18
CA LEU A 24 7.79 13.82 19.87
C LEU A 24 9.30 14.09 19.90
N SER A 25 9.94 14.02 21.08
CA SER A 25 11.39 14.23 21.21
C SER A 25 12.21 13.20 20.42
N LEU A 26 11.61 12.04 20.11
CA LEU A 26 12.23 10.97 19.33
C LEU A 26 12.26 11.26 17.82
N LEU A 27 11.51 12.25 17.34
CA LEU A 27 11.49 12.60 15.91
C LEU A 27 12.62 13.60 15.58
N ASP A 28 13.45 13.21 14.61
CA ASP A 28 14.51 14.06 14.08
C ASP A 28 14.04 14.94 12.90
N ALA A 29 14.99 15.56 12.20
CA ALA A 29 14.67 16.48 11.10
C ALA A 29 14.21 15.79 9.79
N SER A 30 14.22 14.46 9.71
CA SER A 30 13.72 13.67 8.57
C SER A 30 12.22 13.36 8.67
N TYR A 31 11.63 13.55 9.85
CA TYR A 31 10.21 13.31 10.11
C TYR A 31 9.38 14.60 10.07
N ARG A 32 8.17 14.46 9.55
CA ARG A 32 7.03 15.36 9.74
C ARG A 32 5.94 14.59 10.50
N ALA A 33 5.17 15.28 11.34
CA ALA A 33 4.04 14.64 12.02
C ALA A 33 2.73 15.42 11.83
N ILE A 34 1.62 14.71 11.72
CA ILE A 34 0.27 15.26 11.80
C ILE A 34 -0.44 14.50 12.93
N ILE A 35 -0.92 15.24 13.92
CA ILE A 35 -1.57 14.71 15.11
C ILE A 35 -3.07 14.96 15.01
N PHE A 36 -3.82 13.88 14.79
CA PHE A 36 -5.27 13.92 14.70
C PHE A 36 -5.86 13.83 16.10
N VAL A 37 -6.69 14.81 16.47
CA VAL A 37 -7.29 14.92 17.80
C VAL A 37 -8.80 14.80 17.68
N GLY A 38 -9.40 13.88 18.43
CA GLY A 38 -10.85 13.68 18.44
C GLY A 38 -11.61 14.95 18.85
N ALA A 39 -12.83 15.14 18.34
CA ALA A 39 -13.62 16.36 18.58
C ALA A 39 -13.84 16.66 20.07
N LYS A 40 -14.02 15.62 20.89
CA LYS A 40 -14.22 15.72 22.34
C LYS A 40 -12.92 15.84 23.15
N GLN A 41 -11.76 15.65 22.53
CA GLN A 41 -10.46 15.73 23.20
C GLN A 41 -9.90 17.16 23.14
N ASN A 42 -9.14 17.50 24.19
CA ASN A 42 -8.39 18.74 24.22
C ASN A 42 -7.12 18.56 23.39
N THR A 43 -6.84 19.54 22.53
CA THR A 43 -5.59 19.58 21.78
C THR A 43 -4.41 19.60 22.75
N PRO A 44 -3.38 18.76 22.56
CA PRO A 44 -2.20 18.76 23.42
C PRO A 44 -1.57 20.14 23.48
N LYS A 45 -1.23 20.62 24.68
CA LYS A 45 -0.54 21.89 24.83
C LYS A 45 0.92 21.70 24.40
N ALA A 46 1.36 22.46 23.40
CA ALA A 46 2.75 22.46 22.96
C ALA A 46 3.70 22.74 24.14
N SER A 47 4.81 22.00 24.21
CA SER A 47 5.81 22.16 25.27
C SER A 47 6.51 23.51 25.15
N ARG A 48 6.55 24.28 26.24
CA ARG A 48 7.12 25.65 26.31
C ARG A 48 8.65 25.69 26.43
N LYS A 49 9.34 24.55 26.34
CA LYS A 49 10.81 24.49 26.42
C LYS A 49 11.41 24.95 25.09
N SER A 50 12.25 25.99 25.11
CA SER A 50 12.90 26.58 23.93
C SER A 50 13.72 25.56 23.10
N SER A 51 14.29 24.55 23.76
CA SER A 51 15.04 23.45 23.13
C SER A 51 14.17 22.49 22.31
N THR A 52 12.85 22.47 22.53
CA THR A 52 11.88 21.61 21.83
C THR A 52 10.98 22.40 20.87
N ALA A 53 10.94 23.74 20.99
CA ALA A 53 10.06 24.63 20.24
C ALA A 53 10.18 24.50 18.71
N HIS A 54 11.40 24.35 18.16
CA HIS A 54 11.60 24.18 16.71
C HIS A 54 10.99 22.88 16.17
N ARG A 55 10.84 21.84 17.00
CA ARG A 55 10.24 20.55 16.59
C ARG A 55 8.73 20.68 16.32
N PHE A 56 8.06 21.65 16.95
CA PHE A 56 6.63 21.93 16.73
C PHE A 56 6.33 22.67 15.42
N SER A 57 7.34 23.21 14.71
CA SER A 57 7.14 23.80 13.38
C SER A 57 6.77 22.78 12.29
N ARG A 58 6.87 21.48 12.60
CA ARG A 58 6.67 20.35 11.68
C ARG A 58 5.57 19.39 12.15
N VAL A 59 4.81 19.84 13.14
CA VAL A 59 3.75 19.06 13.80
C VAL A 59 2.46 19.82 13.60
N ASP A 60 1.60 19.30 12.73
CA ASP A 60 0.27 19.88 12.50
C ASP A 60 -0.73 19.19 13.42
N PHE A 61 -1.41 19.96 14.28
CA PHE A 61 -2.52 19.44 15.07
C PHE A 61 -3.81 19.60 14.28
N GLN A 62 -4.43 18.48 13.91
CA GLN A 62 -5.70 18.46 13.19
C GLN A 62 -6.80 17.96 14.12
N LYS A 63 -7.52 18.90 14.73
CA LYS A 63 -8.72 18.56 15.49
C LYS A 63 -9.86 18.29 14.51
N ILE A 64 -10.47 17.11 14.61
CA ILE A 64 -11.60 16.75 13.75
C ILE A 64 -12.89 17.38 14.27
N GLU A 65 -13.80 17.68 13.35
CA GLU A 65 -15.14 18.18 13.65
C GLU A 65 -16.15 17.01 13.65
N GLY A 66 -17.12 17.06 14.57
CA GLY A 66 -18.15 16.03 14.67
C GLY A 66 -17.72 14.80 15.51
N VAL A 67 -18.72 14.06 15.96
CA VAL A 67 -18.55 12.87 16.79
C VAL A 67 -19.16 11.70 16.04
N GLY A 68 -18.33 10.76 15.62
CA GLY A 68 -18.76 9.55 14.92
C GLY A 68 -17.83 8.41 15.25
N LYS A 69 -18.38 7.18 15.26
CA LYS A 69 -17.57 5.97 15.36
C LYS A 69 -16.58 5.97 14.18
N ASN A 70 -15.29 5.85 14.47
CA ASN A 70 -14.20 5.84 13.48
C ASN A 70 -14.01 7.16 12.70
N ALA A 71 -14.58 8.28 13.15
CA ALA A 71 -14.46 9.56 12.44
C ALA A 71 -12.98 9.96 12.26
N LEU A 72 -12.17 9.79 13.31
CA LEU A 72 -10.75 10.09 13.27
C LEU A 72 -10.00 9.21 12.27
N ASP A 73 -10.33 7.93 12.21
CA ASP A 73 -9.72 6.96 11.29
C ASP A 73 -9.93 7.36 9.83
N PHE A 74 -11.12 7.87 9.49
CA PHE A 74 -11.39 8.37 8.14
C PHE A 74 -10.54 9.60 7.77
N HIS A 75 -10.28 10.49 8.73
CA HIS A 75 -9.38 11.62 8.50
C HIS A 75 -7.93 11.16 8.26
N ILE A 76 -7.46 10.15 9.01
CA ILE A 76 -6.14 9.54 8.80
C ILE A 76 -6.07 8.86 7.43
N ALA A 77 -7.07 8.05 7.07
CA ALA A 77 -7.13 7.36 5.79
C ALA A 77 -7.16 8.34 4.60
N PHE A 78 -7.94 9.42 4.72
CA PHE A 78 -7.96 10.51 3.74
C PHE A 78 -6.58 11.16 3.59
N GLN A 79 -5.91 11.46 4.70
CA GLN A 79 -4.59 12.07 4.67
C GLN A 79 -3.53 11.14 4.06
N LEU A 80 -3.59 9.82 4.32
CA LEU A 80 -2.74 8.84 3.65
C LEU A 80 -2.91 8.91 2.13
N GLY A 81 -4.15 8.81 1.65
CA GLY A 81 -4.46 8.88 0.22
C GLY A 81 -3.94 10.16 -0.43
N ARG A 82 -4.25 11.32 0.18
CA ARG A 82 -3.80 12.63 -0.32
C ARG A 82 -2.27 12.78 -0.31
N THR A 83 -1.59 12.18 0.66
CA THR A 83 -0.12 12.21 0.71
C THR A 83 0.46 11.38 -0.42
N PHE A 84 -0.05 10.17 -0.67
CA PHE A 84 0.45 9.33 -1.76
C PHE A 84 0.12 9.87 -3.14
N GLU A 85 -0.99 10.60 -3.29
CA GLU A 85 -1.32 11.30 -4.54
C GLU A 85 -0.32 12.44 -4.84
N THR A 86 0.09 13.18 -3.82
CA THR A 86 0.92 14.39 -3.99
C THR A 86 2.43 14.14 -3.87
N ALA A 87 2.84 13.12 -3.11
CA ALA A 87 4.23 12.77 -2.84
C ALA A 87 4.36 11.24 -2.63
N PRO A 88 4.28 10.44 -3.71
CA PRO A 88 4.21 8.97 -3.65
C PRO A 88 5.44 8.29 -3.04
N GLU A 89 6.59 8.98 -3.00
CA GLU A 89 7.83 8.51 -2.38
C GLU A 89 7.87 8.69 -0.85
N THR A 90 6.87 9.36 -0.27
CA THR A 90 6.78 9.59 1.18
C THR A 90 6.53 8.29 1.92
N GLN A 91 7.37 7.99 2.91
CA GLN A 91 7.10 6.86 3.81
C GLN A 91 6.11 7.29 4.88
N CYS A 92 4.94 6.67 4.90
CA CYS A 92 3.89 7.02 5.86
C CYS A 92 3.84 6.03 7.02
N ILE A 93 3.83 6.55 8.25
CA ILE A 93 3.74 5.77 9.47
C ILE A 93 2.45 6.16 10.18
N VAL A 94 1.57 5.20 10.44
CA VAL A 94 0.39 5.40 11.29
C VAL A 94 0.76 4.99 12.71
N LEU A 95 0.69 5.93 13.66
CA LEU A 95 0.88 5.65 15.07
C LEU A 95 -0.49 5.48 15.73
N SER A 96 -0.93 4.23 15.90
CA SER A 96 -2.20 3.83 16.53
C SER A 96 -2.13 2.37 17.01
N LYS A 97 -2.80 2.06 18.13
CA LYS A 97 -3.04 0.67 18.57
C LYS A 97 -4.27 0.04 17.92
N ASP A 98 -5.02 0.79 17.13
CA ASP A 98 -6.14 0.22 16.37
C ASP A 98 -5.62 -0.56 15.16
N LYS A 99 -5.96 -1.85 15.11
CA LYS A 99 -5.66 -2.74 13.99
C LYS A 99 -6.60 -2.54 12.80
N GLY A 100 -7.63 -1.70 12.93
CA GLY A 100 -8.55 -1.33 11.86
C GLY A 100 -7.87 -0.73 10.63
N PHE A 101 -6.67 -0.15 10.79
CA PHE A 101 -5.86 0.37 9.68
C PHE A 101 -5.13 -0.72 8.88
N ASP A 102 -4.89 -1.90 9.45
CA ASP A 102 -4.02 -2.93 8.84
C ASP A 102 -4.47 -3.36 7.43
N PRO A 103 -5.78 -3.57 7.15
CA PRO A 103 -6.24 -3.91 5.80
C PRO A 103 -5.96 -2.80 4.77
N LEU A 104 -6.11 -1.54 5.15
CA LEU A 104 -5.82 -0.39 4.29
C LEU A 104 -4.32 -0.31 4.00
N LEU A 105 -3.48 -0.40 5.02
CA LEU A 105 -2.03 -0.34 4.86
C LEU A 105 -1.50 -1.50 4.02
N ALA A 106 -2.04 -2.71 4.19
CA ALA A 106 -1.70 -3.86 3.35
C ALA A 106 -2.06 -3.62 1.88
N PHE A 107 -3.25 -3.08 1.61
CA PHE A 107 -3.66 -2.71 0.25
C PHE A 107 -2.73 -1.65 -0.36
N LEU A 108 -2.38 -0.60 0.39
CA LEU A 108 -1.51 0.45 -0.10
C LEU A 108 -0.10 -0.07 -0.42
N ASN A 109 0.50 -0.88 0.47
CA ASN A 109 1.82 -1.50 0.24
C ASN A 109 1.81 -2.43 -0.98
N LYS A 110 0.74 -3.20 -1.19
CA LYS A 110 0.60 -4.06 -2.39
C LYS A 110 0.64 -3.25 -3.69
N ASN A 111 0.24 -1.98 -3.64
CA ASN A 111 0.25 -1.05 -4.78
C ASN A 111 1.51 -0.16 -4.80
N GLY A 112 2.55 -0.49 -4.04
CA GLY A 112 3.85 0.19 -4.09
C GLY A 112 3.98 1.43 -3.21
N MET A 113 2.99 1.71 -2.34
CA MET A 113 3.03 2.83 -1.39
C MET A 113 3.64 2.37 -0.05
N ALA A 114 4.76 2.96 0.35
CA ALA A 114 5.47 2.57 1.56
C ALA A 114 4.76 3.08 2.82
N CYS A 115 4.09 2.18 3.55
CA CYS A 115 3.47 2.54 4.82
C CYS A 115 3.48 1.42 5.87
N GLN A 116 3.41 1.81 7.14
CA GLN A 116 3.34 0.85 8.26
C GLN A 116 2.54 1.42 9.43
N ARG A 117 2.05 0.53 10.30
CA ARG A 117 1.49 0.90 11.60
C ARG A 117 2.48 0.56 12.70
N ILE A 118 2.58 1.46 13.67
CA ILE A 118 3.31 1.26 14.93
C ILE A 118 2.36 1.58 16.09
N GLU A 119 2.57 0.95 17.24
CA GLU A 119 1.78 1.18 18.45
C GLU A 119 2.43 2.22 19.36
N ALA A 120 3.74 2.36 19.27
CA ALA A 120 4.51 3.33 20.03
C ALA A 120 5.69 3.89 19.20
N LEU A 121 6.10 5.12 19.53
CA LEU A 121 7.09 5.88 18.75
C LEU A 121 8.52 5.34 18.90
N ASP A 122 8.79 4.58 19.95
CA ASP A 122 10.03 3.84 20.16
C ASP A 122 10.25 2.74 19.11
N GLU A 123 9.19 2.24 18.46
CA GLU A 123 9.30 1.32 17.31
C GLU A 123 9.93 1.98 16.07
N LEU A 124 9.98 3.32 16.02
CA LEU A 124 10.72 4.06 14.98
C LEU A 124 12.21 4.12 15.24
N LEU A 125 12.63 3.94 16.50
CA LEU A 125 14.05 3.86 16.77
C LEU A 125 14.55 2.60 16.08
N PRO A 126 15.73 2.67 15.42
CA PRO A 126 16.42 1.46 15.06
C PRO A 126 16.71 0.73 16.37
N VAL A 127 15.84 -0.21 16.72
CA VAL A 127 16.21 -1.26 17.66
C VAL A 127 17.46 -1.83 17.02
N GLU A 128 18.58 -1.80 17.74
CA GLU A 128 19.64 -2.81 17.60
C GLU A 128 19.00 -4.17 17.90
N ARG A 129 18.01 -4.56 17.09
CA ARG A 129 17.79 -5.95 16.78
C ARG A 129 19.16 -6.32 16.23
N PRO A 130 19.86 -7.33 16.78
CA PRO A 130 20.92 -7.93 16.00
C PRO A 130 20.31 -8.10 14.61
N GLU A 131 20.88 -7.43 13.61
CA GLU A 131 20.41 -7.56 12.24
C GLU A 131 20.14 -9.04 12.07
N PRO A 132 18.90 -9.46 11.78
CA PRO A 132 18.54 -10.86 11.87
C PRO A 132 19.48 -11.55 10.92
N VAL A 133 20.53 -12.20 11.45
CA VAL A 133 21.85 -12.32 10.79
C VAL A 133 21.58 -12.39 9.31
N GLN A 134 21.64 -11.23 8.64
CA GLN A 134 21.39 -11.21 7.21
C GLN A 134 22.70 -11.78 6.72
N GLN A 135 22.75 -13.11 6.72
CA GLN A 135 23.65 -13.88 5.91
C GLN A 135 23.58 -13.15 4.57
N ALA A 136 24.69 -12.50 4.23
CA ALA A 136 24.80 -11.71 3.01
C ALA A 136 24.07 -12.51 1.93
N PRO A 137 23.07 -11.93 1.25
CA PRO A 137 22.28 -12.73 0.34
C PRO A 137 23.25 -13.24 -0.72
N GLU A 138 23.58 -14.54 -0.64
CA GLU A 138 24.30 -15.31 -1.66
C GLU A 138 23.57 -15.27 -3.02
N TYR A 139 22.44 -14.57 -3.06
CA TYR A 139 21.50 -14.41 -4.15
C TYR A 139 21.37 -12.93 -4.58
N ALA A 140 22.40 -12.10 -4.39
CA ALA A 140 22.46 -10.81 -5.06
C ALA A 140 22.60 -11.02 -6.58
N CYS A 141 21.74 -10.37 -7.36
CA CYS A 141 21.78 -10.49 -8.82
C CYS A 141 23.08 -9.92 -9.37
N THR A 142 23.87 -10.73 -10.09
CA THR A 142 25.14 -10.32 -10.72
C THR A 142 24.97 -9.19 -11.74
N ARG A 143 23.75 -8.98 -12.25
CA ARG A 143 23.44 -7.94 -13.24
C ARG A 143 23.02 -6.60 -12.64
N CYS A 144 22.17 -6.62 -11.60
CA CYS A 144 21.58 -5.38 -11.05
C CYS A 144 21.95 -5.10 -9.59
N GLY A 145 22.69 -6.00 -8.94
CA GLY A 145 23.16 -5.85 -7.56
C GLY A 145 22.08 -5.96 -6.49
N LYS A 146 20.81 -6.16 -6.87
CA LYS A 146 19.70 -6.29 -5.93
C LYS A 146 19.52 -7.74 -5.47
N ALA A 147 19.18 -7.91 -4.19
CA ALA A 147 18.82 -9.18 -3.58
C ALA A 147 17.40 -9.60 -3.98
N SER A 148 17.20 -9.82 -5.27
CA SER A 148 15.91 -10.12 -5.89
C SER A 148 15.96 -11.37 -6.77
N CYS A 149 16.97 -12.23 -6.57
CA CYS A 149 17.04 -13.52 -7.24
C CYS A 149 16.22 -14.57 -6.50
N VAL A 150 15.40 -15.29 -7.26
CA VAL A 150 14.58 -16.42 -6.84
C VAL A 150 15.07 -17.66 -7.59
N GLU A 151 15.14 -18.80 -6.90
CA GLU A 151 15.46 -20.08 -7.56
C GLU A 151 14.39 -20.41 -8.60
N HIS A 152 14.83 -20.81 -9.79
CA HIS A 152 13.92 -21.20 -10.86
C HIS A 152 14.59 -22.25 -11.76
N LEU A 153 14.19 -23.51 -11.60
CA LEU A 153 14.63 -24.67 -12.40
C LEU A 153 16.15 -24.86 -12.37
N GLY A 154 16.76 -24.82 -11.19
CA GLY A 154 18.21 -24.93 -10.98
C GLY A 154 18.99 -23.65 -11.30
N GLY A 155 18.29 -22.60 -11.76
CA GLY A 155 18.84 -21.28 -12.03
C GLY A 155 18.45 -20.25 -10.96
N GLN A 156 18.90 -19.01 -11.16
CA GLN A 156 18.53 -17.86 -10.32
C GLN A 156 17.91 -16.78 -11.20
N TRP A 157 16.58 -16.61 -11.13
CA TRP A 157 15.84 -15.57 -11.84
C TRP A 157 15.72 -14.29 -11.01
N CYS A 158 16.11 -13.15 -11.56
CA CYS A 158 15.94 -11.86 -10.89
C CYS A 158 14.57 -11.25 -11.20
N SER A 159 13.69 -11.16 -10.19
CA SER A 159 12.36 -10.55 -10.32
C SER A 159 12.40 -9.03 -10.58
N HIS A 160 13.53 -8.38 -10.28
CA HIS A 160 13.69 -6.95 -10.51
C HIS A 160 14.11 -6.60 -11.94
N CYS A 161 15.11 -7.31 -12.51
CA CYS A 161 15.65 -6.99 -13.83
C CYS A 161 15.19 -7.93 -14.94
N GLY A 162 14.39 -8.95 -14.60
CA GLY A 162 13.85 -9.92 -15.55
C GLY A 162 14.93 -10.75 -16.25
N HIS A 163 15.99 -11.10 -15.54
CA HIS A 163 17.11 -11.85 -16.11
C HIS A 163 17.62 -12.92 -15.16
N PHE A 164 18.16 -14.01 -15.74
CA PHE A 164 18.83 -15.04 -14.97
C PHE A 164 20.21 -14.57 -14.53
N SER A 165 20.43 -14.47 -13.22
CA SER A 165 21.75 -14.29 -12.60
C SER A 165 22.60 -15.56 -12.74
N ARG A 166 21.94 -16.71 -12.73
CA ARG A 166 22.48 -18.03 -13.10
C ARG A 166 21.45 -18.73 -13.99
N SER A 167 21.89 -19.24 -15.14
CA SER A 167 21.00 -19.92 -16.09
C SER A 167 20.32 -21.15 -15.46
N PRO A 168 19.05 -21.44 -15.82
CA PRO A 168 18.35 -22.64 -15.38
C PRO A 168 19.01 -23.91 -15.96
N ASP A 169 18.89 -25.02 -15.24
CA ASP A 169 19.31 -26.34 -15.67
C ASP A 169 18.41 -26.79 -16.84
N PRO A 170 18.98 -27.05 -18.02
CA PRO A 170 18.21 -27.51 -19.17
C PRO A 170 17.42 -28.80 -18.89
N GLN A 171 17.92 -29.71 -18.06
CA GLN A 171 17.22 -30.98 -17.79
C GLN A 171 15.93 -30.78 -16.97
N GLN A 172 15.81 -29.66 -16.26
CA GLN A 172 14.64 -29.32 -15.46
C GLN A 172 13.59 -28.56 -16.26
N MET A 173 13.88 -28.15 -17.50
CA MET A 173 12.91 -27.42 -18.32
C MET A 173 11.69 -28.29 -18.62
N PRO A 174 10.46 -27.82 -18.31
CA PRO A 174 9.24 -28.55 -18.61
C PRO A 174 9.14 -28.93 -20.08
N SER A 175 9.60 -28.07 -21.00
CA SER A 175 9.60 -28.32 -22.44
C SER A 175 10.43 -29.52 -22.89
N LEU A 176 11.40 -29.96 -22.07
CA LEU A 176 12.27 -31.10 -22.34
C LEU A 176 11.79 -32.38 -21.65
N GLN A 177 10.71 -32.33 -20.87
CA GLN A 177 10.13 -33.51 -20.24
C GLN A 177 9.35 -34.34 -21.26
N ALA A 178 9.53 -35.66 -21.27
CA ALA A 178 8.90 -36.57 -22.24
C ALA A 178 7.35 -36.52 -22.30
N LYS A 179 6.71 -35.96 -21.27
CA LYS A 179 5.24 -35.79 -21.19
C LYS A 179 4.76 -34.39 -21.59
N TYR A 180 5.68 -33.45 -21.86
CA TYR A 180 5.31 -32.10 -22.24
C TYR A 180 4.72 -32.09 -23.65
N ARG A 181 3.51 -31.55 -23.74
CA ARG A 181 2.83 -31.28 -24.99
C ARG A 181 2.32 -29.86 -24.87
N GLU A 182 2.72 -28.99 -25.80
CA GLU A 182 2.09 -27.67 -25.92
C GLU A 182 0.59 -27.91 -26.12
N THR A 183 -0.21 -27.60 -25.11
CA THR A 183 -1.64 -27.43 -25.32
C THR A 183 -1.75 -26.22 -26.23
N THR A 184 -2.14 -26.45 -27.48
CA THR A 184 -2.61 -25.39 -28.38
C THR A 184 -3.49 -24.47 -27.56
N LYS A 185 -3.02 -23.24 -27.34
CA LYS A 185 -3.67 -22.17 -26.57
C LYS A 185 -5.19 -22.33 -26.64
N GLU A 186 -5.79 -22.86 -25.59
CA GLU A 186 -7.17 -22.53 -25.30
C GLU A 186 -7.13 -21.02 -25.08
N SER A 187 -7.61 -20.29 -26.09
CA SER A 187 -7.86 -18.86 -26.01
C SER A 187 -8.44 -18.55 -24.65
N TYR A 188 -8.10 -17.42 -24.03
CA TYR A 188 -8.87 -16.82 -22.96
C TYR A 188 -10.33 -16.68 -23.44
N GLY A 189 -11.09 -17.77 -23.34
CA GLY A 189 -12.45 -17.87 -23.78
C GLY A 189 -13.23 -17.11 -22.76
N TYR A 190 -13.61 -15.89 -23.11
CA TYR A 190 -14.59 -15.15 -22.37
C TYR A 190 -15.82 -16.07 -22.18
N VAL A 191 -16.08 -16.48 -20.94
CA VAL A 191 -17.26 -17.27 -20.61
C VAL A 191 -18.40 -16.29 -20.38
N PRO A 192 -19.42 -16.23 -21.26
CA PRO A 192 -20.49 -15.26 -21.13
C PRO A 192 -21.30 -15.53 -19.86
N LEU A 193 -21.37 -14.53 -18.98
CA LEU A 193 -22.33 -14.51 -17.89
C LEU A 193 -23.67 -14.06 -18.51
N LEU A 194 -24.63 -14.97 -18.56
CA LEU A 194 -25.93 -14.72 -19.19
C LEU A 194 -26.99 -14.36 -18.15
N SER A 195 -27.69 -13.24 -18.37
CA SER A 195 -28.86 -12.83 -17.58
C SER A 195 -30.04 -12.49 -18.50
N THR A 196 -31.24 -12.42 -17.93
CA THR A 196 -32.45 -12.02 -18.65
C THR A 196 -32.65 -10.52 -18.47
N CYS A 197 -32.68 -9.78 -19.57
CA CYS A 197 -32.89 -8.33 -19.52
C CYS A 197 -34.32 -7.99 -19.08
N ALA A 198 -34.48 -7.07 -18.13
CA ALA A 198 -35.79 -6.63 -17.66
C ALA A 198 -36.60 -5.85 -18.72
N TRP A 199 -35.94 -5.30 -19.75
CA TRP A 199 -36.59 -4.50 -20.80
C TRP A 199 -36.96 -5.26 -22.08
N CYS A 200 -36.09 -6.14 -22.58
CA CYS A 200 -36.40 -6.93 -23.78
C CYS A 200 -36.74 -8.39 -23.47
N HIS A 201 -36.60 -8.82 -22.21
CA HIS A 201 -36.80 -10.20 -21.75
C HIS A 201 -35.95 -11.25 -22.47
N GLN A 202 -34.91 -10.82 -23.20
CA GLN A 202 -33.98 -11.71 -23.87
C GLN A 202 -32.84 -12.09 -22.94
N ARG A 203 -32.46 -13.37 -22.99
CA ARG A 203 -31.27 -13.88 -22.30
C ARG A 203 -30.04 -13.50 -23.10
N THR A 204 -29.22 -12.61 -22.54
CA THR A 204 -28.08 -12.01 -23.24
C THR A 204 -26.88 -11.94 -22.33
N ASP A 205 -25.70 -11.75 -22.93
CA ASP A 205 -24.46 -11.52 -22.20
C ASP A 205 -24.57 -10.23 -21.38
N MET A 206 -24.16 -10.33 -20.12
CA MET A 206 -24.14 -9.24 -19.16
C MET A 206 -23.08 -8.18 -19.48
N SER A 207 -22.10 -8.50 -20.34
CA SER A 207 -21.09 -7.55 -20.82
C SER A 207 -21.70 -6.28 -21.39
N GLY A 208 -21.37 -5.14 -20.77
CA GLY A 208 -21.83 -3.82 -21.21
C GLY A 208 -23.28 -3.47 -20.85
N GLY A 209 -23.95 -4.29 -20.04
CA GLY A 209 -25.26 -3.96 -19.47
C GLY A 209 -25.14 -3.06 -18.24
N ILE A 210 -26.27 -2.49 -17.80
CA ILE A 210 -26.38 -1.66 -16.58
C ILE A 210 -27.28 -2.38 -15.59
N TYR A 211 -26.93 -2.31 -14.32
CA TYR A 211 -27.77 -2.73 -13.21
C TYR A 211 -28.23 -1.49 -12.46
N ASP A 212 -29.54 -1.34 -12.30
CA ASP A 212 -30.14 -0.24 -11.56
C ASP A 212 -31.40 -0.72 -10.85
N ASP A 213 -31.61 -0.28 -9.60
CA ASP A 213 -32.76 -0.64 -8.74
C ASP A 213 -33.12 -2.15 -8.70
N GLY A 214 -32.12 -3.02 -8.80
CA GLY A 214 -32.29 -4.48 -8.74
C GLY A 214 -32.68 -5.13 -10.09
N GLU A 215 -32.78 -4.33 -11.15
CA GLU A 215 -33.08 -4.79 -12.51
C GLU A 215 -31.85 -4.66 -13.41
N TRP A 216 -31.77 -5.55 -14.41
CA TRP A 216 -30.69 -5.54 -15.40
C TRP A 216 -31.17 -5.13 -16.78
N MET A 217 -30.48 -4.17 -17.39
CA MET A 217 -30.69 -3.74 -18.77
C MET A 217 -29.51 -4.16 -19.66
N CYS A 218 -29.79 -4.84 -20.79
CA CYS A 218 -28.76 -5.26 -21.73
C CYS A 218 -28.23 -4.10 -22.59
N PRO A 219 -27.03 -4.21 -23.19
CA PRO A 219 -26.43 -3.16 -24.04
C PRO A 219 -27.35 -2.67 -25.16
N GLY A 220 -28.12 -3.59 -25.76
CA GLY A 220 -29.05 -3.27 -26.83
C GLY A 220 -30.21 -2.40 -26.36
N CYS A 221 -30.73 -2.64 -25.16
CA CYS A 221 -31.75 -1.81 -24.53
C CYS A 221 -31.19 -0.45 -24.12
N ILE A 222 -30.00 -0.41 -23.54
CA ILE A 222 -29.31 0.85 -23.18
C ILE A 222 -29.17 1.74 -24.42
N SER A 223 -28.65 1.19 -25.51
CA SER A 223 -28.44 1.93 -26.76
C SER A 223 -29.73 2.45 -27.39
N ARG A 224 -30.88 1.82 -27.09
CA ARG A 224 -32.22 2.26 -27.53
C ARG A 224 -32.83 3.28 -26.58
N TYR A 225 -32.56 3.17 -25.28
CA TYR A 225 -33.07 4.08 -24.26
C TYR A 225 -32.32 5.41 -24.21
N ALA A 226 -31.03 5.41 -24.58
CA ALA A 226 -30.20 6.61 -24.65
C ALA A 226 -30.43 7.47 -25.92
N ARG A 227 -31.46 7.17 -26.72
CA ARG A 227 -31.87 7.94 -27.91
C ARG A 227 -33.19 8.65 -27.69
#